data_AF-A0A8B9R4J2-F1
#
_entry.id   AF-A0A8B9R4J2-F1
#
_cell.length_a   1.000
_cell.length_b   1.000
_cell.length_c   1.000
_cell.angle_alpha   90.00
_cell.angle_beta   90.00
_cell.angle_gamma   90.00
#
_symmetry.space_group_name_H-M   'P 1'
#
loop_
_entity.id
_entity.type
_entity.pdbx_description
1 polymer ?
#
loop_
_entity_poly.entity_id
_entity_poly.type
_entity_poly.pdbx_seq_one_letter_code
_entity_poly.pdbx_strand_id
1 'polypeptide(L)'
;LRCKIDEEVTHKAWLNRSNILFAGTDKWSLDPRVSLVNSNDSDFSIQIEQVAVADEGPYTCSFQALNQPRIAHVYLIVQVPAKIVNISQDKSVNEGDDVNLFCLAVGRPEPTITWKDFKYGRMYEGEFLDITDIKRHQAEEFECITNNGVAPPDTRRVKVTVNCESGHTHTLTHSHSLHTRVGRRRSPPLKRTLISTRPAPDLHTDTNDNTLKIKNEKTRSLLLFTNVTEKHFGNYTCFASNRLGASNASMLLFKSKNTHIAFQITPLLKRYDALQ
;
A
#
# COMPACT_ATOMS: atom_id res chain seq x y z
N LEU A 1 23.70 34.67 -0.30
CA LEU A 1 23.12 35.80 0.46
C LEU A 1 23.51 37.09 -0.25
N ARG A 2 22.55 37.96 -0.56
CA ARG A 2 22.80 39.21 -1.29
C ARG A 2 22.44 40.42 -0.45
N CYS A 3 23.29 41.44 -0.46
CA CYS A 3 23.06 42.72 0.20
C CYS A 3 23.21 43.82 -0.84
N LYS A 4 22.08 44.41 -1.24
CA LYS A 4 22.06 45.56 -2.13
C LYS A 4 22.25 46.82 -1.30
N ILE A 5 23.12 47.70 -1.79
CA ILE A 5 23.51 48.93 -1.12
C ILE A 5 23.25 50.07 -2.12
N ASP A 6 22.38 51.01 -1.75
CA ASP A 6 21.97 52.12 -2.62
C ASP A 6 22.68 53.44 -2.27
N GLU A 7 23.59 53.41 -1.28
CA GLU A 7 24.31 54.56 -0.74
C GLU A 7 25.82 54.35 -0.88
N GLU A 8 26.61 55.42 -0.95
CA GLU A 8 28.07 55.29 -0.84
C GLU A 8 28.45 54.75 0.55
N VAL A 9 29.22 53.67 0.56
CA VAL A 9 29.60 52.95 1.78
C VAL A 9 31.10 52.95 2.00
N THR A 10 31.51 53.13 3.25
CA THR A 10 32.94 53.06 3.63
C THR A 10 33.34 51.68 4.12
N HIS A 11 32.45 51.01 4.85
CA HIS A 11 32.69 49.70 5.44
C HIS A 11 31.46 48.82 5.29
N LYS A 12 31.68 47.51 5.11
CA LYS A 12 30.62 46.51 4.98
C LYS A 12 31.08 45.17 5.54
N ALA A 13 30.17 44.45 6.18
CA ALA A 13 30.45 43.16 6.80
C ALA A 13 29.23 42.24 6.74
N TRP A 14 29.49 40.96 6.52
CA TRP A 14 28.50 39.89 6.66
C TRP A 14 28.75 39.16 7.96
N LEU A 15 27.68 38.92 8.71
CA LEU A 15 27.71 38.23 9.98
C LEU A 15 26.72 37.06 9.97
N ASN A 16 27.11 35.96 10.60
CA ASN A 16 26.21 34.90 11.02
C ASN A 16 25.94 35.09 12.51
N ARG A 17 24.72 35.52 12.88
CA ARG A 17 24.39 35.96 14.25
C ARG A 17 25.34 37.07 14.71
N SER A 18 26.33 36.75 15.54
CA SER A 18 27.36 37.66 16.05
C SER A 18 28.76 37.41 15.48
N ASN A 19 28.94 36.34 14.70
CA ASN A 19 30.23 35.96 14.14
C ASN A 19 30.44 36.62 12.78
N ILE A 20 31.55 37.31 12.60
CA ILE A 20 31.90 37.95 11.32
C ILE A 20 32.31 36.86 10.32
N LEU A 21 31.67 36.85 9.16
CA LEU A 21 32.01 36.00 8.03
C LEU A 21 33.02 36.69 7.11
N PHE A 22 32.69 37.92 6.72
CA PHE A 22 33.47 38.78 5.85
C PHE A 22 33.40 40.22 6.33
N ALA A 23 34.52 40.95 6.22
CA ALA A 23 34.58 42.39 6.39
C ALA A 23 35.27 42.98 5.15
N GLY A 24 34.50 43.63 4.28
CA GLY A 24 34.94 43.97 2.93
C GLY A 24 35.37 42.70 2.17
N THR A 25 36.61 42.67 1.70
CA THR A 25 37.22 41.51 1.03
C THR A 25 37.84 40.50 1.98
N ASP A 26 37.99 40.85 3.26
CA ASP A 26 38.70 40.01 4.23
C ASP A 26 37.78 38.94 4.76
N LYS A 27 38.20 37.67 4.63
CA LYS A 27 37.47 36.51 5.14
C LYS A 27 37.84 36.27 6.60
N TRP A 28 36.85 36.36 7.50
CA TRP A 28 37.01 36.10 8.93
C TRP A 28 36.56 34.70 9.33
N SER A 29 35.59 34.14 8.59
CA SER A 29 35.14 32.77 8.82
C SER A 29 36.22 31.75 8.45
N LEU A 30 36.41 30.74 9.30
CA LEU A 30 37.24 29.56 9.00
C LEU A 30 36.50 28.53 8.13
N ASP A 31 35.19 28.69 7.91
CA ASP A 31 34.40 27.73 7.14
C ASP A 31 34.76 27.83 5.64
N PRO A 32 35.28 26.75 5.01
CA PRO A 32 35.68 26.76 3.61
C PRO A 32 34.48 26.93 2.66
N ARG A 33 33.26 26.57 3.09
CA ARG A 33 32.04 26.65 2.28
C ARG A 33 31.59 28.08 2.02
N VAL A 34 32.05 29.03 2.84
CA VAL A 34 31.67 30.45 2.73
C VAL A 34 32.64 31.17 1.81
N SER A 35 32.14 31.71 0.69
CA SER A 35 32.92 32.43 -0.31
C SER A 35 32.33 33.81 -0.60
N LEU A 36 33.19 34.76 -0.96
CA LEU A 36 32.78 36.08 -1.42
C LEU A 36 32.42 36.00 -2.90
N VAL A 37 31.23 36.45 -3.26
CA VAL A 37 30.74 36.46 -4.65
C VAL A 37 30.90 37.83 -5.27
N ASN A 38 30.50 38.88 -4.54
CA ASN A 38 30.56 40.25 -5.01
C ASN A 38 30.92 41.19 -3.84
N SER A 39 31.76 42.19 -4.11
CA SER A 39 32.16 43.21 -3.15
C SER A 39 32.22 44.61 -3.77
N ASN A 40 31.39 44.86 -4.77
CA ASN A 40 31.20 46.19 -5.33
C ASN A 40 30.45 47.09 -4.34
N ASP A 41 30.46 48.40 -4.59
CA ASP A 41 29.84 49.38 -3.67
C ASP A 41 28.32 49.23 -3.59
N SER A 42 27.68 48.73 -4.66
CA SER A 42 26.23 48.53 -4.73
C SER A 42 25.75 47.11 -4.39
N ASP A 43 26.66 46.14 -4.34
CA ASP A 43 26.32 44.74 -4.09
C ASP A 43 27.43 44.03 -3.31
N PHE A 44 27.09 43.62 -2.09
CA PHE A 44 27.93 42.84 -1.23
C PHE A 44 27.30 41.47 -0.97
N SER A 45 27.75 40.47 -1.71
CA SER A 45 27.13 39.16 -1.76
C SER A 45 28.13 38.05 -1.40
N ILE A 46 27.68 37.12 -0.56
CA ILE A 46 28.43 35.91 -0.20
C ILE A 46 27.65 34.66 -0.58
N GLN A 47 28.34 33.55 -0.76
CA GLN A 47 27.77 32.24 -1.02
C GLN A 47 28.20 31.27 0.08
N ILE A 48 27.27 30.40 0.45
CA ILE A 48 27.51 29.28 1.37
C ILE A 48 27.20 28.03 0.56
N GLU A 49 28.22 27.25 0.23
CA GLU A 49 28.06 25.98 -0.48
C GLU A 49 27.66 24.87 0.49
N GLN A 50 27.04 23.80 -0.03
CA GLN A 50 26.67 22.61 0.76
C GLN A 50 25.97 22.98 2.07
N VAL A 51 24.90 23.77 1.96
CA VAL A 51 24.15 24.28 3.11
C VAL A 51 23.62 23.12 3.95
N ALA A 52 23.86 23.20 5.25
CA ALA A 52 23.43 22.23 6.24
C ALA A 52 22.34 22.83 7.13
N VAL A 53 21.57 21.97 7.81
CA VAL A 53 20.50 22.39 8.73
C VAL A 53 21.01 23.32 9.83
N ALA A 54 22.26 23.16 10.26
CA ALA A 54 22.91 24.02 11.27
C ALA A 54 23.18 25.46 10.80
N ASP A 55 23.19 25.70 9.48
CA ASP A 55 23.40 27.04 8.93
C ASP A 55 22.13 27.90 9.01
N GLU A 56 20.97 27.30 9.31
CA GLU A 56 19.70 27.99 9.44
C GLU A 56 19.75 29.09 10.52
N GLY A 57 19.22 30.25 10.17
CA GLY A 57 19.12 31.37 11.11
C GLY A 57 19.36 32.74 10.47
N PRO A 58 19.49 33.77 11.30
CA PRO A 58 19.66 35.14 10.84
C PRO A 58 21.11 35.43 10.43
N TYR A 59 21.24 35.89 9.20
CA TYR A 59 22.45 36.50 8.66
C TYR A 59 22.25 38.00 8.54
N THR A 60 23.30 38.74 8.83
CA THR A 60 23.22 40.19 8.91
C THR A 60 24.26 40.81 7.99
N CYS A 61 23.82 41.66 7.08
CA CYS A 61 24.69 42.57 6.34
C CYS A 61 24.71 43.89 7.09
N SER A 62 25.85 44.27 7.64
CA SER A 62 26.07 45.55 8.30
C SER A 62 26.96 46.41 7.43
N PHE A 63 26.57 47.64 7.13
CA PHE A 63 27.36 48.56 6.34
C PHE A 63 27.26 49.99 6.87
N GLN A 64 28.29 50.79 6.64
CA GLN A 64 28.34 52.18 7.09
C GLN A 64 28.11 53.10 5.91
N ALA A 65 26.99 53.82 5.95
CA ALA A 65 26.59 54.77 4.92
C ALA A 65 26.27 56.13 5.56
N LEU A 66 26.72 57.23 4.95
CA LEU A 66 26.53 58.59 5.49
C LEU A 66 26.94 58.74 6.98
N ASN A 67 28.03 58.08 7.37
CA ASN A 67 28.53 57.99 8.75
C ASN A 67 27.56 57.36 9.78
N GLN A 68 26.56 56.59 9.33
CA GLN A 68 25.65 55.84 10.18
C GLN A 68 25.68 54.34 9.86
N PRO A 69 25.59 53.45 10.86
CA PRO A 69 25.49 52.01 10.63
C PRO A 69 24.08 51.67 10.13
N ARG A 70 24.03 50.93 9.03
CA ARG A 70 22.82 50.35 8.44
C ARG A 70 22.91 48.83 8.54
N ILE A 71 21.77 48.20 8.75
CA ILE A 71 21.68 46.75 8.97
C ILE A 71 20.57 46.19 8.09
N ALA A 72 20.90 45.16 7.32
CA ALA A 72 19.94 44.35 6.58
C ALA A 72 19.99 42.91 7.10
N HIS A 73 18.82 42.36 7.45
CA HIS A 73 18.69 40.99 7.93
C HIS A 73 18.18 40.07 6.83
N VAL A 74 18.77 38.89 6.74
CA VAL A 74 18.32 37.79 5.88
C VAL A 74 18.19 36.56 6.74
N TYR A 75 17.01 35.94 6.76
CA TYR A 75 16.81 34.67 7.45
C TYR A 75 17.02 33.53 6.45
N LEU A 76 18.07 32.73 6.65
CA LEU A 76 18.29 31.52 5.88
C LEU A 76 17.40 30.41 6.45
N ILE A 77 16.48 29.88 5.63
CA ILE A 77 15.64 28.72 5.97
C ILE A 77 16.16 27.52 5.19
N VAL A 78 16.48 26.42 5.87
CA VAL A 78 17.02 25.22 5.22
C VAL A 78 15.92 24.18 5.09
N GLN A 79 15.63 23.81 3.84
CA GLN A 79 14.60 22.83 3.52
C GLN A 79 15.23 21.44 3.34
N VAL A 80 14.57 20.43 3.91
CA VAL A 80 14.96 19.02 3.82
C VAL A 80 13.75 18.24 3.29
N PRO A 81 13.87 17.50 2.18
CA PRO A 81 12.79 16.68 1.64
C PRO A 81 12.18 15.73 2.69
N ALA A 82 10.85 15.56 2.62
CA ALA A 82 10.14 14.56 3.42
C ALA A 82 10.64 13.14 3.08
N LYS A 83 10.91 12.34 4.11
CA LYS A 83 11.37 10.95 3.95
C LYS A 83 10.81 10.04 5.03
N ILE A 84 10.27 8.89 4.63
CA ILE A 84 9.77 7.88 5.56
C ILE A 84 10.94 7.18 6.23
N VAL A 85 11.05 7.30 7.56
CA VAL A 85 12.12 6.68 8.34
C VAL A 85 11.71 5.33 8.90
N ASN A 86 10.45 5.17 9.26
CA ASN A 86 9.92 3.93 9.83
C ASN A 86 8.46 3.74 9.46
N ILE A 87 8.03 2.50 9.26
CA ILE A 87 6.67 2.15 8.89
C ILE A 87 6.35 0.74 9.39
N SER A 88 5.08 0.46 9.68
CA SER A 88 4.62 -0.90 9.97
C SER A 88 5.08 -1.90 8.89
N GLN A 89 5.48 -3.09 9.32
CA GLN A 89 5.66 -4.22 8.41
C GLN A 89 4.31 -4.82 8.01
N ASP A 90 4.32 -5.69 6.99
CA ASP A 90 3.15 -6.44 6.58
C ASP A 90 2.53 -7.20 7.77
N LYS A 91 1.20 -7.09 7.91
CA LYS A 91 0.45 -7.67 9.03
C LYS A 91 -0.48 -8.78 8.57
N SER A 92 -0.58 -9.82 9.39
CA SER A 92 -1.58 -10.87 9.27
C SER A 92 -2.38 -10.96 10.55
N VAL A 93 -3.68 -10.70 10.46
CA VAL A 93 -4.61 -10.58 11.60
C VAL A 93 -5.84 -11.44 11.36
N ASN A 94 -6.55 -11.84 12.40
CA ASN A 94 -7.79 -12.58 12.21
C ASN A 94 -8.95 -11.63 11.92
N GLU A 95 -9.98 -12.14 11.24
CA GLU A 95 -11.21 -11.38 11.03
C GLU A 95 -11.86 -11.04 12.37
N GLY A 96 -12.14 -9.75 12.58
CA GLY A 96 -12.65 -9.21 13.84
C GLY A 96 -11.61 -8.62 14.79
N ASP A 97 -10.32 -8.79 14.50
CA ASP A 97 -9.25 -8.13 15.26
C ASP A 97 -9.11 -6.64 14.87
N ASP A 98 -8.40 -5.89 15.70
CA ASP A 98 -8.03 -4.50 15.42
C ASP A 98 -6.63 -4.42 14.77
N VAL A 99 -6.48 -3.51 13.81
CA VAL A 99 -5.21 -3.24 13.11
C VAL A 99 -4.81 -1.78 13.30
N ASN A 100 -3.64 -1.57 13.89
CA ASN A 100 -2.98 -0.27 13.92
C ASN A 100 -1.77 -0.28 12.98
N LEU A 101 -1.77 0.59 11.98
CA LEU A 101 -0.61 0.86 11.13
C LEU A 101 0.01 2.21 11.51
N PHE A 102 1.34 2.31 11.49
CA PHE A 102 2.03 3.58 11.73
C PHE A 102 3.00 3.88 10.60
N CYS A 103 3.21 5.16 10.32
CA CYS A 103 4.18 5.66 9.37
C CYS A 103 4.81 6.93 9.94
N LEU A 104 6.13 6.92 10.07
CA LEU A 104 6.92 8.02 10.61
C LEU A 104 7.81 8.56 9.50
N ALA A 105 7.72 9.87 9.30
CA ALA A 105 8.51 10.59 8.32
C ALA A 105 9.22 11.77 8.98
N VAL A 106 10.35 12.18 8.40
CA VAL A 106 11.09 13.37 8.81
C VAL A 106 11.24 14.29 7.61
N GLY A 107 11.29 15.59 7.86
CA GLY A 107 11.45 16.60 6.82
C GLY A 107 11.52 17.99 7.42
N ARG A 108 11.96 18.97 6.63
CA ARG A 108 11.88 20.40 6.98
C ARG A 108 11.34 21.18 5.78
N PRO A 109 10.13 21.78 5.85
CA PRO A 109 9.22 21.81 6.99
C PRO A 109 8.71 20.42 7.40
N GLU A 110 8.10 20.35 8.59
CA GLU A 110 7.51 19.11 9.13
C GLU A 110 6.54 18.51 8.10
N PRO A 111 6.71 17.22 7.74
CA PRO A 111 5.95 16.65 6.65
C PRO A 111 4.53 16.27 7.07
N THR A 112 3.59 16.39 6.15
CA THR A 112 2.26 15.80 6.30
C THR A 112 2.31 14.32 5.95
N ILE A 113 1.60 13.49 6.72
CA ILE A 113 1.52 12.04 6.51
C ILE A 113 0.07 11.68 6.22
N THR A 114 -0.12 10.92 5.14
CA THR A 114 -1.42 10.44 4.69
C THR A 114 -1.34 8.98 4.29
N TRP A 115 -2.35 8.21 4.64
CA TRP A 115 -2.54 6.83 4.20
C TRP A 115 -3.54 6.76 3.07
N LYS A 116 -3.27 5.93 2.09
CA LYS A 116 -4.13 5.70 0.94
C LYS A 116 -4.44 4.22 0.79
N ASP A 117 -5.73 3.89 0.72
CA ASP A 117 -6.15 2.53 0.37
C ASP A 117 -6.04 2.29 -1.15
N PHE A 118 -5.66 1.08 -1.56
CA PHE A 118 -5.43 0.78 -2.96
C PHE A 118 -6.74 0.50 -3.71
N LYS A 119 -7.74 -0.03 -3.01
CA LYS A 119 -8.99 -0.48 -3.61
C LYS A 119 -9.94 0.66 -3.97
N TYR A 120 -10.01 1.69 -3.14
CA TYR A 120 -10.95 2.81 -3.31
C TYR A 120 -10.25 4.16 -3.48
N GLY A 121 -8.94 4.24 -3.23
CA GLY A 121 -8.19 5.48 -3.24
C GLY A 121 -8.59 6.43 -2.11
N ARG A 122 -9.13 5.93 -1.00
CA ARG A 122 -9.51 6.78 0.14
C ARG A 122 -8.26 7.21 0.87
N MET A 123 -8.29 8.46 1.33
CA MET A 123 -7.21 9.09 2.06
C MET A 123 -7.57 9.17 3.54
N TYR A 124 -6.62 8.81 4.40
CA TYR A 124 -6.72 8.94 5.85
C TYR A 124 -5.55 9.79 6.33
N GLU A 125 -5.82 10.86 7.06
CA GLU A 125 -4.79 11.76 7.57
C GLU A 125 -4.26 11.28 8.92
N GLY A 126 -2.94 11.41 9.10
CA GLY A 126 -2.28 11.09 10.35
C GLY A 126 -1.17 10.06 10.20
N GLU A 127 -0.33 10.00 11.23
CA GLU A 127 0.79 9.05 11.32
C GLU A 127 0.28 7.61 11.54
N PHE A 128 -0.87 7.48 12.19
CA PHE A 128 -1.50 6.22 12.55
C PHE A 128 -2.79 5.99 11.75
N LEU A 129 -3.00 4.75 11.33
CA LEU A 129 -4.24 4.26 10.73
C LEU A 129 -4.78 3.11 11.58
N ASP A 130 -5.87 3.37 12.27
CA ASP A 130 -6.59 2.40 13.09
C ASP A 130 -7.80 1.85 12.34
N ILE A 131 -7.84 0.52 12.21
CA ILE A 131 -8.94 -0.23 11.60
C ILE A 131 -9.46 -1.18 12.67
N THR A 132 -10.66 -0.93 13.17
CA THR A 132 -11.30 -1.78 14.17
C THR A 132 -12.20 -2.84 13.54
N ASP A 133 -12.33 -3.99 14.20
CA ASP A 133 -13.18 -5.10 13.76
C ASP A 133 -12.97 -5.46 12.26
N ILE A 134 -11.70 -5.71 11.89
CA ILE A 134 -11.30 -5.81 10.48
C ILE A 134 -12.02 -6.95 9.77
N LYS A 135 -12.58 -6.65 8.60
CA LYS A 135 -13.29 -7.62 7.76
C LYS A 135 -12.42 -8.11 6.61
N ARG A 136 -12.70 -9.31 6.13
CA ARG A 136 -12.01 -9.93 4.98
C ARG A 136 -11.95 -9.08 3.70
N HIS A 137 -12.90 -8.17 3.50
CA HIS A 137 -12.97 -7.33 2.31
C HIS A 137 -12.11 -6.05 2.38
N GLN A 138 -11.57 -5.76 3.57
CA GLN A 138 -10.61 -4.69 3.89
C GLN A 138 -9.16 -5.20 3.86
N ALA A 139 -8.93 -6.48 3.55
CA ALA A 139 -7.60 -7.01 3.29
C ALA A 139 -7.06 -6.41 1.99
N GLU A 140 -6.12 -5.47 2.11
CA GLU A 140 -5.52 -4.77 0.98
C GLU A 140 -4.13 -4.21 1.33
N GLU A 141 -3.53 -3.51 0.36
CA GLU A 141 -2.31 -2.74 0.57
C GLU A 141 -2.66 -1.29 0.90
N PHE A 142 -2.03 -0.76 1.96
CA PHE A 142 -2.11 0.63 2.34
C PHE A 142 -0.80 1.33 1.98
N GLU A 143 -0.91 2.47 1.30
CA GLU A 143 0.22 3.29 0.90
C GLU A 143 0.33 4.50 1.83
N CYS A 144 1.41 4.60 2.60
CA CYS A 144 1.77 5.81 3.30
C CYS A 144 2.47 6.78 2.34
N ILE A 145 2.00 8.02 2.32
CA ILE A 145 2.47 9.12 1.48
C ILE A 145 2.87 10.27 2.41
N THR A 146 4.12 10.73 2.29
CA THR A 146 4.63 11.87 3.06
C THR A 146 5.04 13.02 2.14
N ASN A 147 4.64 14.24 2.49
CA ASN A 147 4.90 15.43 1.67
C ASN A 147 5.23 16.65 2.53
N ASN A 148 6.19 17.46 2.09
CA ASN A 148 6.46 18.77 2.67
C ASN A 148 6.68 19.88 1.63
N GLY A 149 6.31 19.63 0.37
CA GLY A 149 6.41 20.60 -0.72
C GLY A 149 7.82 20.94 -1.20
N VAL A 150 8.86 20.32 -0.62
CA VAL A 150 10.27 20.56 -0.99
C VAL A 150 10.69 19.69 -2.18
N ALA A 151 10.21 18.45 -2.23
CA ALA A 151 10.50 17.48 -3.26
C ALA A 151 9.23 16.63 -3.53
N PRO A 152 9.23 15.75 -4.56
CA PRO A 152 8.16 14.78 -4.73
C PRO A 152 7.96 13.95 -3.45
N PRO A 153 6.71 13.58 -3.14
CA PRO A 153 6.40 12.86 -1.91
C PRO A 153 7.08 11.48 -1.87
N ASP A 154 7.55 11.08 -0.70
CA ASP A 154 8.06 9.73 -0.46
C ASP A 154 6.88 8.81 -0.13
N THR A 155 6.92 7.57 -0.62
CA THR A 155 5.81 6.62 -0.52
C THR A 155 6.29 5.23 -0.13
N ARG A 156 5.57 4.56 0.77
CA ARG A 156 5.81 3.17 1.16
C ARG A 156 4.52 2.42 1.37
N ARG A 157 4.53 1.11 1.08
CA ARG A 157 3.35 0.25 1.15
C ARG A 157 3.46 -0.75 2.29
N VAL A 158 2.31 -1.10 2.84
CA VAL A 158 2.13 -2.14 3.87
C VAL A 158 0.97 -3.04 3.46
N LYS A 159 1.21 -4.34 3.41
CA LYS A 159 0.17 -5.34 3.10
C LYS A 159 -0.53 -5.80 4.38
N VAL A 160 -1.85 -5.69 4.41
CA VAL A 160 -2.68 -6.24 5.48
C VAL A 160 -3.41 -7.48 4.96
N THR A 161 -3.17 -8.61 5.62
CA THR A 161 -3.82 -9.88 5.31
C THR A 161 -4.77 -10.27 6.45
N VAL A 162 -5.99 -10.67 6.09
CA VAL A 162 -7.01 -11.08 7.05
C VAL A 162 -7.20 -12.59 6.96
N ASN A 163 -6.96 -13.28 8.07
CA ASN A 163 -7.21 -14.70 8.24
C ASN A 163 -8.65 -14.89 8.71
N CYS A 164 -9.45 -15.60 7.91
CA CYS A 164 -10.81 -15.93 8.31
C CYS A 164 -10.85 -17.34 8.90
N GLU A 165 -11.46 -17.49 10.07
CA GLU A 165 -11.98 -18.80 10.49
C GLU A 165 -13.04 -19.22 9.47
N SER A 166 -12.95 -20.46 8.97
CA SER A 166 -13.95 -21.00 8.05
C SER A 166 -15.34 -21.18 8.70
N GLY A 167 -15.58 -20.65 9.91
CA GLY A 167 -16.75 -20.90 10.74
C GLY A 167 -17.99 -20.06 10.42
N HIS A 168 -17.89 -18.99 9.63
CA HIS A 168 -19.08 -18.39 9.06
C HIS A 168 -19.47 -19.22 7.86
N THR A 169 -20.58 -19.96 7.99
CA THR A 169 -21.28 -20.59 6.89
C THR A 169 -21.28 -19.61 5.72
N HIS A 170 -20.38 -19.82 4.77
CA HIS A 170 -20.72 -19.50 3.41
C HIS A 170 -21.93 -20.39 3.17
N THR A 171 -23.12 -19.84 3.38
CA THR A 171 -24.32 -20.37 2.76
C THR A 171 -23.91 -20.45 1.31
N LEU A 172 -23.56 -21.64 0.84
CA LEU A 172 -23.32 -21.91 -0.56
C LEU A 172 -24.62 -21.52 -1.21
N THR A 173 -24.72 -20.27 -1.62
CA THR A 173 -25.98 -19.61 -1.90
C THR A 173 -26.51 -20.07 -3.26
N HIS A 174 -25.93 -21.14 -3.80
CA HIS A 174 -26.20 -21.67 -5.10
C HIS A 174 -25.75 -23.13 -5.21
N SER A 175 -26.23 -24.00 -4.32
CA SER A 175 -26.26 -25.45 -4.61
C SER A 175 -27.43 -25.74 -5.54
N HIS A 176 -27.32 -25.35 -6.81
CA HIS A 176 -28.30 -25.81 -7.81
C HIS A 176 -28.04 -27.28 -8.10
N SER A 177 -29.05 -28.11 -7.83
CA SER A 177 -29.05 -29.53 -8.16
C SER A 177 -28.83 -29.76 -9.66
N LEU A 178 -27.75 -30.47 -10.00
CA LEU A 178 -27.44 -30.79 -11.40
C LEU A 178 -28.35 -31.90 -11.94
N HIS A 179 -28.83 -31.69 -13.17
CA HIS A 179 -29.59 -32.68 -13.94
C HIS A 179 -28.68 -33.30 -15.01
N THR A 180 -28.56 -34.64 -15.05
CA THR A 180 -27.80 -35.35 -16.11
C THR A 180 -28.60 -36.53 -16.68
N ARG A 181 -28.45 -36.80 -17.99
CA ARG A 181 -29.06 -37.95 -18.70
C ARG A 181 -28.08 -39.12 -18.75
N VAL A 182 -28.61 -40.33 -18.59
CA VAL A 182 -27.87 -41.59 -18.77
C VAL A 182 -27.81 -41.97 -20.26
N GLY A 183 -26.65 -42.42 -20.71
CA GLY A 183 -26.18 -42.62 -22.09
C GLY A 183 -27.18 -42.98 -23.20
N ARG A 184 -26.99 -42.32 -24.37
CA ARG A 184 -27.04 -42.98 -25.69
C ARG A 184 -26.14 -42.24 -26.69
N ARG A 185 -25.33 -43.00 -27.45
CA ARG A 185 -24.33 -42.50 -28.42
C ARG A 185 -24.98 -41.75 -29.60
N ARG A 186 -24.74 -40.43 -29.71
CA ARG A 186 -24.29 -39.66 -30.91
C ARG A 186 -24.34 -38.15 -30.61
N SER A 187 -23.17 -37.49 -30.83
CA SER A 187 -22.85 -36.04 -30.94
C SER A 187 -23.12 -35.07 -29.76
N PRO A 188 -22.42 -33.91 -29.73
CA PRO A 188 -20.99 -33.63 -29.55
C PRO A 188 -20.68 -33.26 -28.05
N PRO A 189 -19.47 -32.82 -27.61
CA PRO A 189 -19.13 -32.80 -26.19
C PRO A 189 -19.91 -31.69 -25.47
N LEU A 190 -20.80 -32.08 -24.55
CA LEU A 190 -21.49 -31.13 -23.70
C LEU A 190 -20.46 -30.44 -22.78
N LYS A 191 -20.48 -29.11 -22.77
CA LYS A 191 -19.50 -28.21 -22.13
C LYS A 191 -19.34 -28.50 -20.63
N ARG A 192 -18.07 -28.46 -20.21
CA ARG A 192 -17.53 -28.66 -18.84
C ARG A 192 -18.35 -27.94 -17.76
N THR A 193 -18.76 -28.67 -16.74
CA THR A 193 -19.41 -28.12 -15.54
C THR A 193 -18.40 -27.90 -14.42
N LEU A 194 -18.48 -26.72 -13.78
CA LEU A 194 -17.54 -26.21 -12.79
C LEU A 194 -18.08 -26.49 -11.37
N ILE A 195 -17.32 -27.18 -10.53
CA ILE A 195 -17.58 -27.37 -9.08
C ILE A 195 -16.43 -26.78 -8.24
N SER A 196 -16.60 -26.40 -6.97
CA SER A 196 -15.57 -25.77 -6.11
C SER A 196 -15.45 -26.44 -4.70
N THR A 197 -14.41 -27.23 -4.35
CA THR A 197 -14.35 -28.24 -3.26
C THR A 197 -12.95 -28.83 -2.92
N ARG A 198 -12.10 -28.24 -2.06
CA ARG A 198 -10.82 -28.90 -1.68
C ARG A 198 -11.13 -30.19 -0.88
N PRO A 199 -10.38 -31.31 -0.97
CA PRO A 199 -10.56 -32.43 -0.06
C PRO A 199 -9.55 -32.36 1.11
N ALA A 200 -9.98 -32.84 2.28
CA ALA A 200 -9.11 -33.37 3.34
C ALA A 200 -9.36 -34.89 3.45
N PRO A 201 -8.41 -35.67 4.01
CA PRO A 201 -8.25 -37.10 3.74
C PRO A 201 -9.18 -37.92 4.63
N ASP A 202 -10.31 -38.37 4.10
CA ASP A 202 -10.99 -39.63 4.52
C ASP A 202 -12.29 -39.81 3.74
N LEU A 203 -12.18 -39.82 2.41
CA LEU A 203 -13.19 -40.48 1.60
C LEU A 203 -12.56 -41.79 1.14
N HIS A 204 -13.00 -42.90 1.72
CA HIS A 204 -12.83 -44.23 1.13
C HIS A 204 -13.57 -44.25 -0.21
N THR A 205 -12.97 -43.65 -1.24
CA THR A 205 -13.36 -43.87 -2.62
C THR A 205 -12.73 -45.16 -3.05
N ASP A 206 -13.56 -46.15 -3.35
CA ASP A 206 -13.16 -47.35 -4.07
C ASP A 206 -12.35 -46.93 -5.31
N THR A 207 -11.05 -47.22 -5.30
CA THR A 207 -9.99 -46.60 -6.11
C THR A 207 -10.00 -46.98 -7.59
N ASN A 208 -11.11 -47.52 -8.10
CA ASN A 208 -11.20 -48.12 -9.44
C ASN A 208 -12.16 -47.43 -10.41
N ASP A 209 -12.61 -46.19 -10.13
CA ASP A 209 -13.51 -45.47 -11.03
C ASP A 209 -12.83 -44.28 -11.74
N ASN A 210 -12.30 -44.54 -12.94
CA ASN A 210 -11.68 -43.53 -13.82
C ASN A 210 -12.63 -42.40 -14.27
N THR A 211 -13.91 -42.46 -13.88
CA THR A 211 -14.93 -41.48 -14.25
C THR A 211 -15.05 -40.28 -13.31
N LEU A 212 -14.46 -40.35 -12.11
CA LEU A 212 -14.49 -39.28 -11.12
C LEU A 212 -13.10 -38.61 -11.02
N LYS A 213 -13.03 -37.28 -11.13
CA LYS A 213 -11.79 -36.52 -10.96
C LYS A 213 -12.01 -35.32 -10.07
N ILE A 214 -11.12 -35.11 -9.10
CA ILE A 214 -11.11 -33.92 -8.25
C ILE A 214 -9.96 -33.02 -8.70
N LYS A 215 -10.23 -31.75 -8.98
CA LYS A 215 -9.22 -30.77 -9.39
C LYS A 215 -9.16 -29.62 -8.39
N ASN A 216 -8.09 -29.57 -7.61
CA ASN A 216 -7.87 -28.49 -6.65
C ASN A 216 -7.28 -27.22 -7.28
N GLU A 217 -7.82 -26.05 -6.94
CA GLU A 217 -7.30 -24.72 -7.25
C GLU A 217 -7.18 -23.90 -5.96
N LYS A 218 -6.56 -22.69 -6.02
CA LYS A 218 -6.24 -21.89 -4.82
C LYS A 218 -7.49 -21.47 -4.00
N THR A 219 -8.59 -21.15 -4.67
CA THR A 219 -9.83 -20.64 -4.04
C THR A 219 -11.02 -21.59 -4.22
N ARG A 220 -10.84 -22.70 -4.93
CA ARG A 220 -11.92 -23.61 -5.33
C ARG A 220 -11.39 -24.99 -5.66
N SER A 221 -12.28 -25.95 -5.85
CA SER A 221 -11.89 -27.24 -6.42
C SER A 221 -13.01 -28.06 -7.10
N LEU A 222 -12.72 -28.73 -8.18
CA LEU A 222 -13.78 -29.20 -9.05
C LEU A 222 -13.93 -30.71 -8.91
N LEU A 223 -15.09 -31.17 -8.44
CA LEU A 223 -15.52 -32.55 -8.65
C LEU A 223 -16.05 -32.68 -10.09
N LEU A 224 -15.42 -33.55 -10.87
CA LEU A 224 -15.66 -33.70 -12.30
C LEU A 224 -16.05 -35.14 -12.61
N PHE A 225 -17.13 -35.31 -13.36
CA PHE A 225 -17.58 -36.61 -13.86
C PHE A 225 -17.33 -36.67 -15.37
N THR A 226 -16.64 -37.70 -15.87
CA THR A 226 -16.48 -37.91 -17.31
C THR A 226 -17.67 -38.66 -17.91
N ASN A 227 -18.29 -39.56 -17.14
CA ASN A 227 -19.53 -40.24 -17.47
C ASN A 227 -20.31 -40.53 -16.17
N VAL A 228 -21.57 -40.09 -16.10
CA VAL A 228 -22.42 -40.25 -14.90
C VAL A 228 -23.25 -41.51 -15.03
N THR A 229 -23.13 -42.39 -14.04
CA THR A 229 -23.86 -43.66 -13.92
C THR A 229 -24.70 -43.67 -12.66
N GLU A 230 -25.58 -44.66 -12.49
CA GLU A 230 -26.49 -44.68 -11.32
C GLU A 230 -25.76 -44.75 -9.97
N LYS A 231 -24.55 -45.33 -9.95
CA LYS A 231 -23.66 -45.36 -8.77
C LYS A 231 -23.13 -43.98 -8.35
N HIS A 232 -23.25 -42.96 -9.18
CA HIS A 232 -22.77 -41.61 -8.87
C HIS A 232 -23.85 -40.73 -8.24
N PHE A 233 -25.11 -41.15 -8.18
CA PHE A 233 -26.14 -40.38 -7.49
C PHE A 233 -26.01 -40.52 -5.98
N GLY A 234 -26.14 -39.41 -5.25
CA GLY A 234 -25.94 -39.38 -3.81
C GLY A 234 -25.56 -38.00 -3.29
N ASN A 235 -25.37 -37.93 -1.97
CA ASN A 235 -24.92 -36.72 -1.29
C ASN A 235 -23.41 -36.61 -1.37
N TYR A 236 -22.94 -35.47 -1.86
CA TYR A 236 -21.54 -35.10 -1.91
C TYR A 236 -21.29 -33.97 -0.92
N THR A 237 -20.41 -34.21 0.03
CA THR A 237 -20.02 -33.20 1.02
C THR A 237 -18.65 -32.63 0.68
N CYS A 238 -18.59 -31.32 0.53
CA CYS A 238 -17.38 -30.54 0.46
C CYS A 238 -16.88 -30.24 1.86
N PHE A 239 -15.56 -30.35 2.08
CA PHE A 239 -14.93 -30.01 3.34
C PHE A 239 -13.77 -29.02 3.10
N ALA A 240 -13.86 -27.82 3.67
CA ALA A 240 -12.83 -26.80 3.58
C ALA A 240 -12.23 -26.55 4.97
N SER A 241 -10.90 -26.58 5.08
CA SER A 241 -10.19 -26.35 6.33
C SER A 241 -8.97 -25.46 6.13
N ASN A 242 -8.64 -24.68 7.16
CA ASN A 242 -7.42 -23.91 7.30
C ASN A 242 -6.84 -24.09 8.72
N ARG A 243 -5.75 -23.39 9.05
CA ARG A 243 -5.09 -23.50 10.36
C ARG A 243 -5.96 -23.01 11.54
N LEU A 244 -7.05 -22.28 11.26
CA LEU A 244 -7.92 -21.67 12.26
C LEU A 244 -9.26 -22.40 12.41
N GLY A 245 -9.68 -23.20 11.42
CA GLY A 245 -10.93 -23.95 11.53
C GLY A 245 -11.26 -24.82 10.31
N ALA A 246 -12.43 -25.46 10.38
CA ALA A 246 -13.00 -26.24 9.29
C ALA A 246 -14.49 -25.95 9.09
N SER A 247 -14.98 -26.09 7.85
CA SER A 247 -16.39 -26.00 7.48
C SER A 247 -16.73 -27.00 6.39
N ASN A 248 -17.97 -27.47 6.39
CA ASN A 248 -18.49 -28.44 5.44
C ASN A 248 -19.78 -27.97 4.76
N ALA A 249 -20.11 -28.58 3.63
CA ALA A 249 -21.38 -28.37 2.98
C ALA A 249 -21.73 -29.49 2.02
N SER A 250 -23.00 -29.89 1.98
CA SER A 250 -23.47 -31.02 1.19
C SER A 250 -24.28 -30.58 -0.02
N MET A 251 -24.11 -31.27 -1.15
CA MET A 251 -24.92 -31.16 -2.35
C MET A 251 -25.45 -32.54 -2.75
N LEU A 252 -26.67 -32.61 -3.26
CA LEU A 252 -27.26 -33.86 -3.76
C LEU A 252 -27.16 -33.92 -5.29
N LEU A 253 -26.54 -34.98 -5.80
CA LEU A 253 -26.63 -35.34 -7.22
C LEU A 253 -27.73 -36.40 -7.39
N PHE A 254 -28.79 -36.05 -8.13
CA PHE A 254 -29.92 -36.95 -8.36
C PHE A 254 -30.28 -37.08 -9.84
N LYS A 255 -31.02 -38.15 -10.15
CA LYS A 255 -31.49 -38.47 -11.50
C LYS A 255 -32.72 -37.62 -11.86
N SER A 256 -32.65 -36.83 -12.92
CA SER A 256 -33.83 -36.11 -13.45
C SER A 256 -34.78 -37.06 -14.18
N LYS A 257 -36.09 -36.95 -13.92
CA LYS A 257 -37.15 -37.70 -14.62
C LYS A 257 -37.74 -36.98 -15.84
N ASN A 258 -37.41 -35.70 -16.09
CA ASN A 258 -37.96 -34.92 -17.21
C ASN A 258 -36.97 -34.80 -18.38
N THR A 259 -37.46 -35.11 -19.58
CA THR A 259 -36.66 -35.23 -20.80
C THR A 259 -36.26 -33.91 -21.45
N HIS A 260 -36.62 -32.71 -20.99
CA HIS A 260 -36.14 -31.48 -21.64
C HIS A 260 -35.95 -30.34 -20.67
N ILE A 261 -34.81 -30.25 -19.98
CA ILE A 261 -34.28 -28.96 -19.57
C ILE A 261 -32.75 -28.98 -19.59
N ALA A 262 -32.15 -28.09 -20.38
CA ALA A 262 -30.74 -27.74 -20.32
C ALA A 262 -30.60 -26.50 -19.42
N PHE A 263 -29.70 -26.55 -18.44
CA PHE A 263 -29.36 -25.38 -17.63
C PHE A 263 -27.87 -25.05 -17.77
N GLN A 264 -27.61 -23.79 -18.08
CA GLN A 264 -26.32 -23.14 -18.02
C GLN A 264 -26.08 -22.70 -16.57
N ILE A 265 -24.93 -23.04 -15.99
CA ILE A 265 -24.48 -22.43 -14.73
C ILE A 265 -23.23 -21.61 -15.03
N THR A 266 -23.41 -20.30 -15.06
CA THR A 266 -22.36 -19.29 -15.02
C THR A 266 -21.96 -19.07 -13.57
N PRO A 267 -20.69 -19.21 -13.18
CA PRO A 267 -20.22 -18.56 -11.97
C PRO A 267 -19.79 -17.15 -12.33
N LEU A 268 -20.54 -16.16 -11.82
CA LEU A 268 -20.00 -14.83 -11.58
C LEU A 268 -18.95 -14.95 -10.48
N LEU A 269 -17.68 -15.11 -10.86
CA LEU A 269 -16.57 -14.71 -10.00
C LEU A 269 -16.46 -13.19 -10.15
N LYS A 270 -16.90 -12.44 -9.12
CA LYS A 270 -16.28 -11.13 -8.88
C LYS A 270 -14.84 -11.43 -8.47
N ARG A 271 -13.94 -11.12 -9.40
CA ARG A 271 -12.49 -11.13 -9.28
C ARG A 271 -12.09 -10.44 -7.98
N TYR A 272 -11.43 -11.14 -7.07
CA TYR A 272 -10.50 -10.52 -6.14
C TYR A 272 -9.28 -11.40 -6.07
N ASP A 273 -8.19 -10.84 -6.60
CA ASP A 273 -6.91 -11.49 -6.78
C ASP A 273 -6.34 -11.88 -5.42
N ALA A 274 -6.25 -13.18 -5.17
CA ALA A 274 -5.40 -13.73 -4.13
C ALA A 274 -4.12 -14.22 -4.81
N LEU A 275 -3.12 -13.35 -4.88
CA LEU A 275 -1.78 -13.70 -5.30
C LEU A 275 -0.78 -13.52 -4.15
N GLN A 276 -0.18 -14.67 -3.85
CA GLN A 276 1.14 -14.94 -3.28
C GLN A 276 1.47 -14.42 -1.89
#